data_AF-R6ZXT8-F1
#
_entry.id   AF-R6ZXT8-F1
#
_cell.length_a   1.000
_cell.length_b   1.000
_cell.length_c   1.000
_cell.angle_alpha   90.00
_cell.angle_beta   90.00
_cell.angle_gamma   90.00
#
_symmetry.space_group_name_H-M   'P 1'
#
loop_
_entity.id
_entity.type
_entity.pdbx_description
1 polymer ?
#
loop_
_entity_poly.entity_id
_entity_poly.type
_entity_poly.pdbx_seq_one_letter_code
_entity_poly.pdbx_strand_id
1 'polypeptide(L)'
;MTQQKSVYLLYRMMINTEVDVTSITPGTESPFYYKGNILTSDGDKAQAQADAANDTMSEITVVDMEQMVGSVASYTVELSGTTKQIYNCLDWITENDEKMSVGDVNVQFDKSTGKLTGSIVVNFYAMLGNGVAYKEPDTTGFAYGVNNVFGAVK
;
A
#
# COMPACT_ATOMS: atom_id res chain seq x y z
N MET A 1 2.88 6.32 -6.08
CA MET A 1 3.54 5.51 -5.03
C MET A 1 4.08 4.26 -5.73
N THR A 2 5.37 3.97 -5.64
CA THR A 2 5.92 2.79 -6.31
C THR A 2 5.46 1.51 -5.61
N GLN A 3 5.29 0.43 -6.38
CA GLN A 3 4.96 -0.88 -5.83
C GLN A 3 6.00 -1.35 -4.78
N GLN A 4 7.29 -1.04 -5.01
CA GLN A 4 8.37 -1.34 -4.08
C GLN A 4 8.15 -0.69 -2.70
N LYS A 5 7.73 0.58 -2.67
CA LYS A 5 7.49 1.30 -1.41
C LYS A 5 6.26 0.76 -0.68
N SER A 6 5.18 0.42 -1.39
CA SER A 6 4.00 -0.21 -0.80
C SER A 6 4.35 -1.56 -0.15
N VAL A 7 5.07 -2.43 -0.85
CA VAL A 7 5.49 -3.74 -0.32
C VAL A 7 6.43 -3.57 0.88
N TYR A 8 7.35 -2.61 0.85
CA TYR A 8 8.22 -2.30 1.98
C TYR A 8 7.43 -1.88 3.23
N LEU A 9 6.41 -1.03 3.09
CA LEU A 9 5.57 -0.60 4.20
C LEU A 9 4.77 -1.77 4.80
N LEU A 10 4.24 -2.67 3.96
CA LEU A 10 3.57 -3.88 4.42
C LEU A 10 4.51 -4.83 5.17
N TYR A 11 5.78 -4.91 4.76
CA TYR A 11 6.79 -5.66 5.50
C TYR A 11 7.11 -5.02 6.86
N ARG A 12 7.23 -3.69 6.92
CA ARG A 12 7.43 -2.96 8.19
C ARG A 12 6.24 -3.14 9.13
N MET A 13 5.03 -3.14 8.60
CA MET A 13 3.81 -3.47 9.35
C MET A 13 3.92 -4.86 9.97
N MET A 14 4.23 -5.88 9.17
CA MET A 14 4.41 -7.26 9.64
C MET A 14 5.37 -7.36 10.84
N ILE A 15 6.54 -6.73 10.76
CA ILE A 15 7.53 -6.76 11.85
C ILE A 15 7.05 -6.01 13.08
N ASN A 16 6.52 -4.80 12.91
CA ASN A 16 6.19 -3.93 14.04
C ASN A 16 4.96 -4.41 14.82
N THR A 17 4.06 -5.14 14.16
CA THR A 17 2.79 -5.59 14.74
C THR A 17 2.76 -7.09 14.99
N GLU A 18 3.81 -7.80 14.58
CA GLU A 18 4.01 -9.23 14.77
C GLU A 18 2.87 -10.10 14.18
N VAL A 19 2.16 -9.57 13.19
CA VAL A 19 1.20 -10.35 12.40
C VAL A 19 1.95 -11.22 11.40
N ASP A 20 1.45 -12.44 11.19
CA ASP A 20 1.98 -13.36 10.20
C ASP A 20 1.36 -13.04 8.85
N VAL A 21 2.06 -12.29 7.99
CA VAL A 21 1.62 -12.04 6.60
C VAL A 21 1.96 -13.24 5.72
N THR A 22 0.95 -13.81 5.08
CA THR A 22 1.08 -15.01 4.23
C THR A 22 1.13 -14.70 2.75
N SER A 23 0.36 -13.70 2.29
CA SER A 23 0.41 -13.23 0.91
C SER A 23 -0.01 -11.77 0.80
N ILE A 24 0.47 -11.12 -0.27
CA ILE A 24 0.11 -9.76 -0.64
C ILE A 24 -0.29 -9.79 -2.11
N THR A 25 -1.54 -9.42 -2.39
CA THR A 25 -2.07 -9.34 -3.75
C THR A 25 -2.26 -7.88 -4.14
N PRO A 26 -1.52 -7.34 -5.12
CA PRO A 26 -1.73 -5.99 -5.61
C PRO A 26 -3.07 -5.90 -6.36
N GLY A 27 -3.86 -4.89 -6.04
CA GLY A 27 -5.06 -4.50 -6.78
C GLY A 27 -4.74 -3.54 -7.93
N THR A 28 -5.79 -3.03 -8.56
CA THR A 28 -5.67 -1.99 -9.59
C THR A 28 -5.47 -0.62 -8.97
N GLU A 29 -4.51 0.14 -9.51
CA GLU A 29 -4.41 1.57 -9.22
C GLU A 29 -5.58 2.31 -9.88
N SER A 30 -6.22 3.21 -9.15
CA SER A 30 -7.37 3.98 -9.62
C SER A 30 -7.24 5.44 -9.21
N PRO A 31 -7.62 6.42 -10.06
CA PRO A 31 -7.62 7.82 -9.68
C PRO A 31 -8.72 8.10 -8.65
N PHE A 32 -8.42 8.90 -7.64
CA PHE A 32 -9.42 9.45 -6.71
C PHE A 32 -9.53 10.97 -6.83
N TYR A 33 -8.54 11.60 -7.43
CA TYR A 33 -8.50 13.05 -7.65
C TYR A 33 -7.98 13.34 -9.05
N TYR A 34 -8.68 14.19 -9.78
CA TYR A 34 -8.26 14.58 -11.12
C TYR A 34 -8.69 16.01 -11.40
N LYS A 35 -7.71 16.86 -11.71
CA LYS A 35 -7.91 18.23 -12.19
C LYS A 35 -8.89 19.05 -11.34
N GLY A 36 -8.60 19.20 -10.05
CA GLY A 36 -9.43 19.97 -9.13
C GLY A 36 -10.58 19.19 -8.48
N ASN A 37 -10.93 18.01 -8.99
CA ASN A 37 -12.14 17.28 -8.59
C ASN A 37 -11.83 15.97 -7.86
N ILE A 38 -12.60 15.68 -6.80
CA ILE A 38 -12.60 14.38 -6.14
C ILE A 38 -13.57 13.45 -6.89
N LEU A 39 -13.05 12.33 -7.37
CA LEU A 39 -13.82 11.36 -8.15
C LEU A 39 -14.50 10.36 -7.22
N THR A 40 -15.83 10.29 -7.28
CA THR A 40 -16.63 9.42 -6.41
C THR A 40 -17.33 8.29 -7.18
N SER A 41 -17.56 8.45 -8.48
CA SER A 41 -18.17 7.43 -9.33
C SER A 41 -17.13 6.62 -10.11
N ASP A 42 -17.37 5.32 -10.31
CA ASP A 42 -16.44 4.46 -11.06
C ASP A 42 -16.34 4.86 -12.54
N GLY A 43 -17.40 5.45 -13.11
CA GLY A 43 -17.39 6.00 -14.46
C GLY A 43 -16.41 7.17 -14.61
N ASP A 44 -16.43 8.11 -13.66
CA ASP A 44 -15.51 9.26 -13.67
C ASP A 44 -14.06 8.82 -13.46
N LYS A 45 -13.85 7.81 -12.59
CA LYS A 45 -12.51 7.22 -12.37
C LYS A 45 -11.95 6.56 -13.62
N ALA A 46 -12.77 5.79 -14.33
CA ALA A 46 -12.35 5.12 -15.57
C ALA A 46 -11.98 6.14 -16.66
N GLN A 47 -12.77 7.22 -16.80
CA GLN A 47 -12.48 8.29 -17.74
C GLN A 47 -11.20 9.04 -17.36
N ALA A 48 -11.05 9.44 -16.09
CA ALA A 48 -9.85 10.11 -15.61
C ALA A 48 -8.58 9.25 -15.76
N GLN A 49 -8.69 7.92 -15.62
CA GLN A 49 -7.58 7.01 -15.81
C GLN A 49 -7.15 6.91 -17.27
N ALA A 50 -8.11 6.92 -18.21
CA ALA A 50 -7.83 6.97 -19.65
C ALA A 50 -7.19 8.31 -20.06
N ASP A 51 -7.64 9.41 -19.48
CA ASP A 51 -7.13 10.75 -19.80
C ASP A 51 -5.75 11.00 -19.17
N ALA A 52 -5.54 10.56 -17.93
CA ALA A 52 -4.26 10.68 -17.23
C ALA A 52 -3.15 9.84 -17.86
N ALA A 53 -3.47 8.73 -18.53
CA ALA A 53 -2.48 7.94 -19.28
C ALA A 53 -1.84 8.72 -20.44
N ASN A 54 -2.51 9.78 -20.93
CA ASN A 54 -1.99 10.67 -21.97
C ASN A 54 -1.31 11.93 -21.39
N ASP A 55 -1.56 12.27 -20.13
CA ASP A 55 -0.94 13.41 -19.43
C ASP A 55 0.37 12.92 -18.77
N THR A 56 1.51 13.23 -19.40
CA THR A 56 2.86 12.86 -18.93
C THR A 56 3.33 13.79 -17.81
N MET A 57 2.58 13.82 -16.71
CA MET A 57 2.90 14.68 -15.58
C MET A 57 3.88 13.99 -14.62
N SER A 58 4.97 14.68 -14.30
CA SER A 58 6.03 14.14 -13.42
C SER A 58 5.70 14.39 -11.94
N GLU A 59 6.19 13.53 -11.05
CA GLU A 59 6.03 13.68 -9.58
C GLU A 59 6.65 15.00 -9.05
N ILE A 60 7.68 15.51 -9.72
CA ILE A 60 8.52 16.64 -9.24
C ILE A 60 7.98 18.01 -9.66
N THR A 61 7.08 18.08 -10.66
CA THR A 61 6.52 19.36 -11.09
C THR A 61 5.48 19.85 -10.08
N VAL A 62 5.62 21.09 -9.61
CA VAL A 62 4.55 21.78 -8.87
C VAL A 62 3.59 22.36 -9.90
N VAL A 63 2.32 21.98 -9.80
CA VAL A 63 1.25 22.49 -10.65
C VAL A 63 0.11 23.01 -9.78
N ASP A 64 -0.76 23.83 -10.35
CA ASP A 64 -1.97 24.26 -9.67
C ASP A 64 -2.88 23.06 -9.39
N MET A 65 -3.72 23.13 -8.34
CA MET A 65 -4.63 22.03 -7.97
C MET A 65 -5.49 21.51 -9.12
N GLU A 66 -5.81 22.39 -10.07
CA GLU A 66 -6.58 22.12 -11.29
C GLU A 66 -5.86 21.19 -12.29
N GLN A 67 -4.58 20.93 -12.09
CA GLN A 67 -3.77 20.04 -12.93
C GLN A 67 -3.34 18.77 -12.19
N MET A 68 -3.48 18.74 -10.86
CA MET A 68 -3.02 17.63 -10.03
C MET A 68 -3.82 16.34 -10.27
N VAL A 69 -3.14 15.21 -10.11
CA VAL A 69 -3.72 13.87 -10.26
C VAL A 69 -3.39 13.05 -9.02
N GLY A 70 -4.42 12.56 -8.33
CA GLY A 70 -4.28 11.69 -7.17
C GLY A 70 -4.75 10.28 -7.48
N SER A 71 -3.95 9.29 -7.11
CA SER A 71 -4.23 7.86 -7.31
C SER A 71 -4.21 7.10 -5.99
N VAL A 72 -4.98 6.02 -5.95
CA VAL A 72 -5.00 5.05 -4.87
C VAL A 72 -4.61 3.68 -5.42
N ALA A 73 -3.67 3.02 -4.77
CA ALA A 73 -3.29 1.64 -5.03
C ALA A 73 -3.68 0.78 -3.83
N SER A 74 -4.54 -0.20 -4.05
CA SER A 74 -5.04 -1.10 -2.99
C SER A 74 -4.27 -2.42 -3.01
N TYR A 75 -3.98 -2.97 -1.84
CA TYR A 75 -3.31 -4.27 -1.68
C TYR A 75 -4.10 -5.12 -0.70
N THR A 76 -4.49 -6.32 -1.14
CA THR A 76 -5.11 -7.32 -0.25
C THR A 76 -4.01 -8.10 0.44
N VAL A 77 -3.98 -8.04 1.77
CA VAL A 77 -2.98 -8.69 2.62
C VAL A 77 -3.64 -9.81 3.39
N GLU A 78 -3.24 -11.05 3.11
CA GLU A 78 -3.66 -12.23 3.87
C GLU A 78 -2.76 -12.38 5.09
N LEU A 79 -3.34 -12.40 6.28
CA LEU A 79 -2.59 -12.40 7.53
C LEU A 79 -3.23 -13.26 8.62
N SER A 80 -2.42 -13.62 9.61
CA SER A 80 -2.86 -14.28 10.83
C SER A 80 -2.23 -13.63 12.07
N GLY A 81 -2.97 -13.55 13.17
CA GLY A 81 -2.47 -12.96 14.41
C GLY A 81 -3.45 -13.10 15.56
N THR A 82 -2.97 -12.82 16.78
CA THR A 82 -3.87 -12.64 17.92
C THR A 82 -4.72 -11.39 17.73
N THR A 83 -5.87 -11.29 18.41
CA THR A 83 -6.72 -10.09 18.37
C THR A 83 -5.94 -8.80 18.64
N LYS A 84 -5.01 -8.82 19.60
CA LYS A 84 -4.15 -7.67 19.92
C LYS A 84 -3.24 -7.30 18.74
N GLN A 85 -2.62 -8.30 18.10
CA GLN A 85 -1.74 -8.07 16.94
C GLN A 85 -2.52 -7.52 15.74
N ILE A 86 -3.75 -8.00 15.50
CA ILE A 86 -4.62 -7.45 14.46
C ILE A 86 -4.98 -5.98 14.74
N TYR A 87 -5.34 -5.62 15.97
CA TYR A 87 -5.59 -4.21 16.30
C TYR A 87 -4.34 -3.34 16.13
N ASN A 88 -3.19 -3.79 16.64
CA ASN A 88 -1.93 -3.09 16.42
C ASN A 88 -1.60 -2.92 14.92
N CYS A 89 -1.93 -3.91 14.09
CA CYS A 89 -1.82 -3.85 12.64
C CYS A 89 -2.68 -2.75 12.04
N LEU A 90 -3.94 -2.65 12.45
CA LEU A 90 -4.85 -1.60 12.01
C LEU A 90 -4.37 -0.22 12.45
N ASP A 91 -3.98 -0.07 13.71
CA ASP A 91 -3.44 1.18 14.27
C ASP A 91 -2.17 1.62 13.54
N TRP A 92 -1.27 0.68 13.24
CA TRP A 92 -0.03 0.98 12.50
C TRP A 92 -0.31 1.53 11.09
N ILE A 93 -1.38 1.07 10.43
CA ILE A 93 -1.78 1.57 9.11
C ILE A 93 -2.38 2.98 9.23
N THR A 94 -3.24 3.21 10.23
CA THR A 94 -3.98 4.48 10.37
C THR A 94 -3.14 5.60 10.96
N GLU A 95 -2.17 5.29 11.82
CA GLU A 95 -1.28 6.26 12.48
C GLU A 95 0.03 6.49 11.72
N ASN A 96 0.19 5.89 10.54
CA ASN A 96 1.41 6.03 9.76
C ASN A 96 1.59 7.45 9.18
N ASP A 97 2.85 7.90 9.10
CA ASP A 97 3.18 9.16 8.45
C ASP A 97 2.88 9.14 6.94
N GLU A 98 3.04 7.96 6.32
CA GLU A 98 2.70 7.73 4.93
C GLU A 98 1.17 7.74 4.74
N LYS A 99 0.73 8.24 3.58
CA LYS A 99 -0.70 8.39 3.30
C LYS A 99 -1.29 7.03 2.96
N MET A 100 -1.79 6.35 3.99
CA MET A 100 -2.42 5.03 3.92
C MET A 100 -3.77 5.00 4.62
N SER A 101 -4.61 4.05 4.25
CA SER A 101 -5.85 3.75 4.98
C SER A 101 -6.16 2.26 4.95
N VAL A 102 -7.00 1.83 5.89
CA VAL A 102 -7.58 0.49 5.90
C VAL A 102 -8.83 0.50 5.02
N GLY A 103 -8.92 -0.44 4.09
CA GLY A 103 -10.12 -0.73 3.31
C GLY A 103 -10.96 -1.82 3.98
N ASP A 104 -11.30 -2.86 3.23
CA ASP A 104 -12.05 -4.00 3.75
C ASP A 104 -11.22 -4.83 4.73
N VAL A 105 -11.87 -5.27 5.82
CA VAL A 105 -11.30 -6.16 6.82
C VAL A 105 -12.20 -7.39 6.92
N ASN A 106 -11.66 -8.55 6.56
CA ASN A 106 -12.35 -9.82 6.63
C ASN A 106 -11.49 -10.83 7.38
N VAL A 107 -11.62 -10.85 8.69
CA VAL A 107 -10.87 -11.76 9.58
C VAL A 107 -11.82 -12.64 10.37
N GLN A 108 -11.44 -13.90 10.55
CA GLN A 108 -12.23 -14.90 11.24
C GLN A 108 -11.37 -15.68 12.24
N PHE A 109 -11.99 -16.12 13.34
CA PHE A 109 -11.30 -16.93 14.33
C PHE A 109 -11.07 -18.35 13.82
N ASP A 110 -9.80 -18.75 13.74
CA ASP A 110 -9.37 -20.09 13.43
C ASP A 110 -9.14 -20.89 14.72
N LYS A 111 -10.02 -21.87 14.96
CA LYS A 111 -9.99 -22.73 16.16
C LYS A 111 -8.74 -23.62 16.24
N SER A 112 -8.11 -23.92 15.11
CA SER A 112 -6.95 -24.82 15.07
C SER A 112 -5.68 -24.14 15.56
N THR A 113 -5.54 -22.85 15.28
CA THR A 113 -4.38 -22.02 15.65
C THR A 113 -4.65 -21.13 16.86
N GLY A 114 -5.92 -20.88 17.18
CA GLY A 114 -6.33 -19.93 18.21
C GLY A 114 -6.13 -18.46 17.81
N LYS A 115 -5.91 -18.20 16.52
CA LYS A 115 -5.64 -16.86 15.95
C LYS A 115 -6.80 -16.36 15.10
N LEU A 116 -6.83 -15.06 14.84
CA LEU A 116 -7.62 -14.48 13.76
C LEU A 116 -6.84 -14.63 12.46
N THR A 117 -7.49 -15.12 11.41
CA THR A 117 -6.91 -15.31 10.09
C THR A 117 -7.88 -14.77 9.03
N GLY A 118 -7.35 -14.12 8.01
CA GLY A 118 -8.12 -13.61 6.88
C GLY A 118 -7.39 -12.46 6.20
N SER A 119 -8.14 -11.54 5.63
CA SER A 119 -7.61 -10.50 4.75
C SER A 119 -7.90 -9.09 5.22
N ILE A 120 -6.96 -8.19 4.93
CA ILE A 120 -7.10 -6.75 5.11
C ILE A 120 -6.69 -6.06 3.81
N VAL A 121 -7.50 -5.13 3.31
CA VAL A 121 -7.12 -4.26 2.21
C VAL A 121 -6.41 -3.03 2.76
N VAL A 122 -5.22 -2.74 2.26
CA VAL A 122 -4.47 -1.52 2.56
C VAL A 122 -4.43 -0.63 1.34
N ASN A 123 -4.91 0.60 1.48
CA ASN A 123 -4.92 1.59 0.42
C ASN A 123 -3.74 2.54 0.58
N PHE A 124 -2.96 2.72 -0.47
CA PHE A 124 -1.85 3.67 -0.53
C PHE A 124 -2.23 4.82 -1.46
N TYR A 125 -2.07 6.06 -0.99
CA TYR A 125 -2.40 7.24 -1.76
C TYR A 125 -1.14 7.90 -2.33
N ALA A 126 -1.24 8.38 -3.57
CA ALA A 126 -0.21 9.16 -4.23
C ALA A 126 -0.83 10.38 -4.91
N MET A 127 -0.01 11.40 -5.11
CA MET A 127 -0.44 12.65 -5.74
C MET A 127 0.70 13.17 -6.62
N LEU A 128 0.44 13.28 -7.92
CA LEU A 128 1.30 13.90 -8.92
C LEU A 128 1.00 15.39 -8.98
N GLY A 129 2.03 16.21 -9.19
CA GLY A 129 1.85 17.66 -9.31
C GLY A 129 2.05 18.46 -8.02
N ASN A 130 2.36 17.79 -6.89
CA ASN A 130 2.56 18.45 -5.60
C ASN A 130 4.02 18.90 -5.36
N GLY A 131 4.93 18.63 -6.31
CA GLY A 131 6.36 18.93 -6.19
C GLY A 131 7.11 18.12 -5.14
N VAL A 132 6.48 17.11 -4.52
CA VAL A 132 7.13 16.23 -3.55
C VAL A 132 7.75 15.07 -4.31
N ALA A 133 9.06 15.14 -4.51
CA ALA A 133 9.81 14.05 -5.15
C ALA A 133 9.67 12.75 -4.35
N TYR A 134 9.58 11.63 -5.06
CA TYR A 134 9.65 10.31 -4.45
C TYR A 134 10.95 10.15 -3.65
N LYS A 135 10.79 9.73 -2.39
CA LYS A 135 11.88 9.30 -1.53
C LYS A 135 11.90 7.77 -1.53
N GLU A 136 13.00 7.20 -2.02
CA GLU A 136 13.19 5.76 -2.02
C GLU A 136 13.15 5.20 -0.58
N PRO A 137 12.50 4.05 -0.36
CA PRO A 137 12.52 3.37 0.93
C PRO A 137 13.95 3.01 1.33
N ASP A 138 14.30 3.26 2.58
CA ASP A 138 15.53 2.71 3.15
C ASP A 138 15.37 1.20 3.37
N THR A 139 16.03 0.40 2.53
CA THR A 139 15.96 -1.06 2.58
C THR A 139 17.07 -1.70 3.41
N THR A 140 17.86 -0.91 4.16
CA THR A 140 19.01 -1.42 4.93
C THR A 140 18.63 -2.47 5.99
N GLY A 141 17.37 -2.49 6.43
CA GLY A 141 16.81 -3.50 7.35
C GLY A 141 16.20 -4.73 6.68
N PHE A 142 16.21 -4.83 5.35
CA PHE A 142 15.65 -5.96 4.62
C PHE A 142 16.70 -7.07 4.50
N ALA A 143 16.43 -8.24 5.10
CA ALA A 143 17.26 -9.41 4.88
C ALA A 143 17.01 -9.94 3.46
N TYR A 144 17.77 -9.44 2.49
CA TYR A 144 17.80 -10.06 1.16
C TYR A 144 18.27 -11.50 1.31
N GLY A 145 17.53 -12.45 0.71
CA GLY A 145 17.86 -13.86 0.78
C GLY A 145 19.33 -14.11 0.48
N VAL A 146 19.97 -14.98 1.25
CA VAL A 146 21.36 -15.37 0.97
C VAL A 146 21.45 -15.94 -0.43
N ASN A 147 22.46 -15.53 -1.20
CA ASN A 147 22.68 -15.95 -2.60
C ASN A 147 22.73 -17.47 -2.82
N ASN A 148 22.75 -18.29 -1.77
CA ASN A 148 22.68 -19.74 -1.84
C ASN A 148 21.73 -20.32 -0.80
N VAL A 149 20.68 -20.98 -1.27
CA VAL A 149 19.69 -21.73 -0.45
C VAL A 149 20.33 -22.90 0.33
N PHE A 150 21.54 -23.32 -0.05
CA PHE A 150 22.22 -24.48 0.53
C PHE A 150 23.53 -24.17 1.26
N GLY A 151 23.95 -22.90 1.37
CA GLY A 151 25.25 -22.54 1.93
C GLY A 151 26.41 -23.04 1.04
N ALA A 152 27.20 -22.14 0.47
CA ALA A 152 28.46 -22.58 -0.11
C ALA A 152 29.39 -22.99 1.04
N VAL A 153 29.74 -24.28 1.11
CA VAL A 153 30.90 -24.73 1.88
C VAL A 153 32.14 -24.12 1.22
N LYS A 154 32.86 -23.28 1.96
CA LYS A 154 34.27 -23.01 1.70
C LYS A 154 35.08 -23.60 2.84
#